data_AF-A0A075I3T3-F1
#
_entry.id   AF-A0A075I3T3-F1
#
_cell.length_a   1.000
_cell.length_b   1.000
_cell.length_c   1.000
_cell.angle_alpha   90.00
_cell.angle_beta   90.00
_cell.angle_gamma   90.00
#
_symmetry.space_group_name_H-M   'P 1'
#
loop_
_entity.id
_entity.type
_entity.pdbx_description
1 polymer ?
#
loop_
_entity_poly.entity_id
_entity_poly.type
_entity_poly.pdbx_seq_one_letter_code
_entity_poly.pdbx_strand_id
1 'polypeptide(L)' 'MLKNQSEMPHLLFSGSAGVGKTSAALCLSKEILGEHSKDYTLELNASDERGINMVRERVKNFHGLRD' A
#
# COMPACT_ATOMS: atom_id res chain seq x y z
N MET A 1 -1.01 21.88 4.82
CA MET A 1 -1.19 20.99 3.65
C MET A 1 0.16 20.38 3.31
N LEU A 2 0.19 19.12 2.90
CA LEU A 2 1.39 18.44 2.41
C LEU A 2 1.97 19.23 1.24
N LYS A 3 3.27 19.49 1.27
CA LYS A 3 3.97 20.26 0.22
C LYS A 3 4.59 19.35 -0.83
N ASN A 4 5.10 18.19 -0.41
CA ASN A 4 5.77 17.23 -1.29
C ASN A 4 5.35 15.78 -0.95
N GLN A 5 5.50 14.85 -1.89
CA GLN A 5 5.13 13.43 -1.73
C GLN A 5 5.86 12.75 -0.56
N SER A 6 7.09 13.16 -0.25
CA SER A 6 7.89 12.62 0.87
C SER A 6 7.30 12.92 2.26
N GLU A 7 6.35 13.84 2.35
CA GLU A 7 5.66 14.19 3.61
C GLU A 7 4.41 13.33 3.84
N MET A 8 4.06 12.43 2.91
CA MET A 8 2.86 11.60 3.05
C MET A 8 2.98 10.65 4.25
N PRO A 9 2.05 10.73 5.23
CA PRO A 9 2.06 9.84 6.37
C PRO A 9 1.51 8.45 6.02
N HIS A 10 1.69 7.48 6.92
CA HIS A 10 0.92 6.24 6.87
C HIS A 10 -0.57 6.53 7.08
N LEU A 11 -1.43 5.87 6.29
CA LEU A 11 -2.87 6.11 6.28
C LEU A 11 -3.63 4.89 6.77
N LEU A 12 -4.72 5.13 7.51
CA LEU A 12 -5.71 4.11 7.90
C LEU A 12 -7.07 4.49 7.31
N PHE A 13 -7.52 3.74 6.30
CA PHE A 13 -8.86 3.91 5.74
C PHE A 13 -9.87 3.05 6.50
N SER A 14 -10.89 3.68 7.09
CA SER A 14 -11.94 2.99 7.87
C SER A 14 -13.34 3.46 7.47
N GLY A 15 -14.33 2.57 7.61
CA GLY A 15 -15.73 2.81 7.20
C GLY A 15 -16.46 1.52 6.78
N SER A 16 -17.76 1.62 6.53
CA SER A 16 -18.63 0.49 6.13
C SER A 16 -18.18 -0.16 4.81
N ALA A 17 -18.71 -1.34 4.50
CA ALA A 17 -18.44 -2.03 3.23
C ALA A 17 -18.94 -1.18 2.04
N GLY A 18 -18.19 -1.18 0.94
CA GLY A 18 -18.61 -0.52 -0.31
C GLY A 18 -18.34 0.99 -0.42
N VAL A 19 -17.76 1.66 0.60
CA VAL A 19 -17.51 3.12 0.55
C VAL A 19 -16.24 3.55 -0.19
N GLY A 20 -15.60 2.64 -0.93
CA GLY A 20 -14.44 2.94 -1.76
C GLY A 20 -13.08 3.00 -1.04
N LYS A 21 -12.93 2.39 0.14
CA LYS A 21 -11.63 2.36 0.88
C LYS A 21 -10.48 1.80 0.05
N THR A 22 -10.67 0.60 -0.50
CA THR A 22 -9.67 -0.06 -1.36
C THR A 22 -9.42 0.75 -2.63
N SER A 23 -10.49 1.26 -3.25
CA SER A 23 -10.39 2.11 -4.44
C SER A 23 -9.58 3.38 -4.17
N ALA A 24 -9.80 4.04 -3.03
CA ALA A 24 -9.07 5.24 -2.64
C ALA A 24 -7.58 4.96 -2.45
N ALA A 25 -7.22 3.86 -1.76
CA ALA A 25 -5.83 3.45 -1.58
C ALA A 25 -5.12 3.17 -2.91
N LEU A 26 -5.79 2.46 -3.84
CA LEU A 26 -5.24 2.16 -5.17
C LEU A 26 -5.10 3.40 -6.05
N CYS A 27 -6.10 4.29 -6.05
CA CYS A 27 -6.03 5.55 -6.79
C CYS A 27 -4.91 6.45 -6.26
N LEU A 28 -4.75 6.53 -4.92
CA LEU A 28 -3.69 7.31 -4.30
C LEU A 28 -2.30 6.77 -4.68
N SER A 29 -2.11 5.44 -4.66
CA SER A 29 -0.84 4.83 -5.08
C SER A 29 -0.52 5.17 -6.55
N LYS A 30 -1.50 5.05 -7.45
CA LYS A 30 -1.33 5.40 -8.87
C LYS A 30 -1.00 6.87 -9.08
N GLU A 31 -1.62 7.77 -8.32
CA GLU A 31 -1.35 9.21 -8.41
C GLU A 31 0.08 9.56 -7.99
N ILE A 32 0.60 8.89 -6.95
CA ILE A 32 1.92 9.19 -6.41
C ILE A 32 3.03 8.55 -7.24
N LEU A 33 2.85 7.28 -7.61
CA LEU A 33 3.88 6.48 -8.28
C LEU A 33 3.76 6.49 -9.81
N GLY A 34 2.62 6.89 -10.37
CA GLY A 34 2.37 6.90 -11.81
C GLY A 34 2.54 5.52 -12.45
N GLU A 35 3.27 5.47 -13.57
CA GLU A 35 3.60 4.25 -14.31
C GLU A 35 4.34 3.22 -13.45
N HIS A 36 5.06 3.67 -12.42
CA HIS A 36 5.80 2.80 -11.49
C HIS A 36 4.91 2.13 -10.43
N SER A 37 3.61 2.44 -10.40
CA SER A 37 2.68 1.89 -9.39
C SER A 37 2.65 0.37 -9.34
N LYS A 38 2.90 -0.34 -10.45
CA LYS A 38 2.95 -1.81 -10.47
C LYS A 38 4.20 -2.39 -9.80
N ASP A 39 5.34 -1.71 -9.94
CA ASP A 39 6.62 -2.20 -9.43
C ASP A 39 6.84 -1.79 -7.97
N TYR A 40 6.27 -0.65 -7.56
CA TYR A 40 6.47 -0.04 -6.24
C TYR A 40 5.20 -0.02 -5.37
N THR A 41 4.23 -0.89 -5.62
CA THR A 41 3.10 -1.15 -4.71
C THR A 41 3.05 -2.61 -4.29
N LEU A 42 3.08 -2.85 -2.97
CA LEU A 42 2.75 -4.14 -2.39
C LEU A 42 1.30 -4.10 -1.85
N GLU A 43 0.39 -4.81 -2.53
CA GLU A 43 -0.96 -5.05 -2.02
C GLU A 43 -1.00 -6.39 -1.28
N LEU A 44 -1.55 -6.40 -0.06
CA LEU A 44 -1.82 -7.60 0.72
C LEU A 44 -3.29 -7.55 1.17
N ASN A 45 -4.06 -8.57 0.82
CA ASN A 45 -5.45 -8.73 1.22
C ASN A 45 -5.66 -9.96 2.11
N ALA A 46 -6.76 -9.97 2.87
CA ALA A 46 -7.11 -11.07 3.77
C ALA A 46 -7.29 -12.44 3.07
N SER A 47 -7.62 -12.45 1.77
CA SER A 47 -7.72 -13.68 0.97
C SER A 47 -6.36 -14.26 0.59
N ASP A 48 -5.31 -13.45 0.58
CA ASP A 48 -3.97 -13.83 0.14
C ASP A 48 -3.09 -14.32 1.32
N GLU A 49 -3.61 -14.21 2.55
CA GLU A 49 -2.84 -14.34 3.77
C GLU A 49 -2.94 -15.74 4.40
N ARG A 50 -1.83 -16.50 4.33
CA ARG A 50 -1.65 -17.78 5.04
C ARG A 50 -0.81 -17.60 6.32
N GLY A 51 -1.12 -16.58 7.12
CA GLY A 51 -0.58 -16.38 8.47
C GLY A 51 0.48 -15.28 8.63
N ILE A 52 0.74 -14.91 9.89
CA ILE A 52 1.56 -13.76 10.30
C ILE A 52 3.00 -13.77 9.74
N ASN A 53 3.60 -14.96 9.60
CA ASN A 53 4.97 -15.10 9.10
C ASN A 53 5.05 -14.70 7.62
N MET A 54 4.05 -15.07 6.83
CA MET A 54 4.00 -14.73 5.41
C MET A 54 3.89 -13.21 5.20
N VAL A 55 3.08 -12.52 6.00
CA VAL A 55 2.95 -11.05 5.97
C VAL A 55 4.29 -10.40 6.30
N ARG A 56 4.95 -10.84 7.38
CA ARG A 56 6.25 -10.29 7.80
C ARG A 56 7.31 -10.44 6.71
N GLU A 57 7.41 -11.61 6.08
CA GLU A 57 8.40 -11.86 5.04
C GLU A 57 8.13 -11.03 3.78
N ARG A 58 6.88 -10.94 3.31
CA ARG A 58 6.54 -10.11 2.14
C ARG A 58 6.83 -8.64 2.37
N VAL A 59 6.43 -8.10 3.52
CA VAL A 59 6.69 -6.71 3.88
C VAL A 59 8.19 -6.45 3.96
N LYS A 60 8.97 -7.30 4.64
CA LYS A 60 10.43 -7.13 4.73
C LYS A 60 11.11 -7.15 3.37
N ASN A 61 10.79 -8.14 2.52
CA ASN A 61 11.44 -8.30 1.22
C ASN A 61 11.13 -7.14 0.26
N PHE A 62 9.92 -6.58 0.33
CA PHE A 62 9.55 -5.42 -0.47
C PHE A 62 10.31 -4.14 -0.08
N HIS A 63 10.60 -3.96 1.22
CA HIS A 63 11.43 -2.84 1.68
C HIS A 63 12.92 -3.07 1.46
N GLY A 64 13.37 -4.33 1.42
CA GLY A 64 14.77 -4.73 1.19
C GLY A 64 15.28 -4.57 -0.25
N LEU A 65 14.55 -3.88 -1.12
CA LEU A 65 14.94 -3.59 -2.51
C LEU A 65 16.13 -2.62 -2.67
N ARG A 66 16.87 -2.32 -1.59
CA ARG A 66 18.15 -1.61 -1.60
C ARG A 66 18.98 -2.02 -0.37
N ASP A 67 19.89 -2.97 -0.56
CA ASP A 67 21.27 -2.82 -0.11
C ASP A 67 22.14 -2.70 -1.37
#